data_AF-A0A960QJJ6-F1
#
_entry.id   AF-A0A960QJJ6-F1
#
_cell.length_a   1.000
_cell.length_b   1.000
_cell.length_c   1.000
_cell.angle_alpha   90.00
_cell.angle_beta   90.00
_cell.angle_gamma   90.00
#
_symmetry.space_group_name_H-M   'P 1'
#
loop_
_entity.id
_entity.type
_entity.pdbx_description
1 polymer ?
#
loop_
_entity_poly.entity_id
_entity_poly.type
_entity_poly.pdbx_seq_one_letter_code
_entity_poly.pdbx_strand_id
1 'polypeptide(L)'
;EKDQDLLEDLLNASIQSEDLCSINLRSIRSLRDSYQIIFTNQLNKTIKLLTALTIILSIPTMIASLYGMNVALPIAGDKHAFTFIVTFIILISFVSLLFFQRKKWL
;
A
#
# COMPACT_ATOMS: atom_id res chain seq x y z
N GLU A 1 21.10 -58.59 -22.55
CA GLU A 1 21.19 -57.41 -23.44
C GLU A 1 19.86 -56.71 -23.56
N LYS A 2 18.90 -57.17 -24.38
CA LYS A 2 17.63 -56.45 -24.60
C LYS A 2 16.85 -56.00 -23.35
N ASP A 3 16.74 -56.85 -22.32
CA ASP A 3 16.03 -56.47 -21.08
C ASP A 3 16.82 -55.45 -20.23
N GLN A 4 18.16 -55.46 -20.31
CA GLN A 4 18.99 -54.48 -19.62
C GLN A 4 18.92 -53.12 -20.30
N ASP A 5 18.95 -53.08 -21.64
CA ASP A 5 18.78 -51.83 -22.40
C ASP A 5 17.40 -51.21 -22.11
N LEU A 6 16.36 -52.02 -22.02
CA LEU A 6 15.00 -51.56 -21.74
C LEU A 6 14.84 -50.99 -20.32
N LEU A 7 15.56 -51.55 -19.34
CA LEU A 7 15.62 -51.02 -17.98
C LEU A 7 16.41 -49.70 -17.93
N GLU A 8 17.49 -49.58 -18.69
CA GLU A 8 18.28 -48.36 -18.79
C GLU A 8 17.48 -47.22 -19.43
N ASP A 9 16.72 -47.50 -20.50
CA ASP A 9 15.80 -46.55 -21.11
C ASP A 9 14.70 -46.10 -20.14
N LEU A 10 14.11 -47.04 -19.40
CA LEU A 10 13.10 -46.73 -18.38
C LEU A 10 13.67 -45.86 -17.26
N LEU A 11 14.88 -46.16 -16.79
CA LEU A 11 15.59 -45.37 -15.79
C LEU A 11 15.84 -43.94 -16.29
N ASN A 12 16.37 -43.81 -17.50
CA ASN A 12 16.67 -42.53 -18.13
C ASN A 12 15.40 -41.69 -18.31
N ALA A 13 14.31 -42.30 -18.77
CA ALA A 13 13.02 -41.64 -18.90
C ALA A 13 12.46 -41.18 -17.53
N SER A 14 12.67 -41.97 -16.48
CA SER A 14 12.24 -41.61 -15.12
C SER A 14 13.00 -40.40 -14.59
N ILE A 15 14.33 -40.39 -14.74
CA ILE A 15 15.19 -39.25 -14.34
C ILE A 15 14.80 -37.99 -15.13
N GLN A 16 14.56 -38.12 -16.43
CA GLN A 16 14.14 -36.98 -17.25
C GLN A 16 12.79 -36.41 -16.80
N SER A 17 11.85 -37.28 -16.44
CA SER A 17 10.54 -36.86 -15.91
C SER A 17 10.68 -36.14 -14.57
N GLU A 18 11.59 -36.60 -13.70
CA GLU A 18 11.93 -35.93 -12.44
C GLU A 18 12.50 -34.53 -12.69
N ASP A 19 13.45 -34.39 -13.62
CA ASP A 19 14.05 -33.11 -13.99
C ASP A 19 13.01 -32.12 -14.52
N LEU A 20 12.12 -32.58 -15.40
CA LEU A 20 11.00 -31.78 -15.91
C LEU A 20 10.08 -31.32 -14.77
N CYS A 21 9.77 -32.20 -13.81
CA CYS A 21 8.97 -31.85 -12.64
C CYS A 21 9.67 -30.79 -11.78
N SER A 22 10.98 -30.95 -11.55
CA SER A 22 11.83 -30.01 -10.81
C SER A 22 11.82 -28.61 -11.46
N ILE A 23 11.95 -28.52 -12.78
CA ILE A 23 11.94 -27.25 -13.52
C ILE A 23 10.57 -26.58 -13.45
N ASN A 24 9.49 -27.35 -13.58
CA ASN A 24 8.12 -26.83 -13.43
C ASN A 24 7.88 -26.29 -12.02
N LEU A 25 8.31 -27.03 -10.97
CA LEU A 25 8.21 -26.56 -9.59
C LEU A 25 9.00 -25.27 -9.37
N ARG A 26 10.21 -25.15 -9.92
CA ARG A 26 11.01 -23.91 -9.86
C ARG A 26 10.28 -22.74 -10.52
N SER A 27 9.67 -22.97 -11.68
CA SER A 27 8.89 -21.97 -12.40
C SER A 27 7.67 -21.51 -11.59
N ILE A 28 6.91 -22.45 -11.02
CA ILE A 28 5.75 -22.15 -10.16
C ILE A 28 6.18 -21.35 -8.93
N ARG A 29 7.32 -21.70 -8.30
CA ARG A 29 7.86 -20.93 -7.17
C ARG A 29 8.21 -19.50 -7.60
N SER A 30 8.91 -19.33 -8.71
CA SER A 30 9.26 -17.99 -9.23
C SER A 30 8.02 -17.14 -9.55
N LEU A 31 6.98 -17.75 -10.13
CA LEU A 31 5.70 -17.08 -10.37
C LEU A 31 5.03 -16.67 -9.06
N ARG A 32 4.94 -17.57 -8.09
CA ARG A 32 4.38 -17.29 -6.77
C ARG A 32 5.13 -16.15 -6.07
N ASP A 33 6.46 -16.17 -6.10
CA ASP A 33 7.30 -15.15 -5.47
C ASP A 33 7.07 -13.79 -6.16
N SER A 34 6.90 -13.78 -7.48
CA SER A 34 6.52 -12.58 -8.25
C SER A 34 5.12 -12.07 -7.90
N TYR A 35 4.14 -12.96 -7.76
CA TYR A 35 2.80 -12.60 -7.31
C TYR A 35 2.82 -12.01 -5.90
N GLN A 36 3.61 -12.58 -4.98
CA GLN A 36 3.76 -12.06 -3.64
C GLN A 36 4.29 -10.62 -3.65
N ILE A 37 5.30 -10.33 -4.49
CA ILE A 37 5.81 -8.96 -4.69
C ILE A 37 4.71 -8.03 -5.19
N ILE A 38 3.91 -8.47 -6.17
CA ILE A 38 2.79 -7.68 -6.71
C ILE A 38 1.75 -7.40 -5.61
N PHE A 39 1.35 -8.41 -4.84
CA PHE A 39 0.40 -8.25 -3.74
C PHE A 39 0.93 -7.31 -2.66
N THR A 40 2.19 -7.47 -2.24
CA THR A 40 2.83 -6.57 -1.27
C THR A 40 2.88 -5.13 -1.79
N ASN A 41 3.19 -4.92 -3.07
CA ASN A 41 3.19 -3.59 -3.67
C ASN A 41 1.80 -2.96 -3.69
N GLN A 42 0.78 -3.73 -4.05
CA GLN A 42 -0.61 -3.25 -4.02
C GLN A 42 -1.06 -2.92 -2.59
N LEU A 43 -0.76 -3.79 -1.63
CA LEU A 43 -1.08 -3.56 -0.22
C LEU A 43 -0.39 -2.30 0.31
N ASN A 44 0.91 -2.13 0.04
CA ASN A 44 1.64 -0.93 0.42
C ASN A 44 1.05 0.33 -0.22
N LYS A 45 0.60 0.27 -1.48
CA LYS A 45 -0.07 1.39 -2.15
C LYS A 45 -1.40 1.73 -1.47
N THR A 46 -2.20 0.72 -1.13
CA THR A 46 -3.49 0.92 -0.45
C THR A 46 -3.30 1.49 0.96
N ILE A 47 -2.34 0.98 1.74
CA ILE A 47 -2.03 1.52 3.07
C ILE A 47 -1.57 2.97 2.96
N LYS A 48 -0.68 3.31 2.02
CA LYS A 48 -0.25 4.69 1.78
C LYS A 48 -1.43 5.62 1.48
N LEU A 49 -2.37 5.18 0.66
CA LEU A 49 -3.58 5.92 0.35
C LEU A 49 -4.44 6.15 1.61
N LEU A 50 -4.67 5.09 2.39
CA LEU A 50 -5.47 5.19 3.61
C LEU A 50 -4.82 6.13 4.63
N THR A 51 -3.51 6.01 4.86
CA THR A 51 -2.76 6.91 5.75
C THR A 51 -2.81 8.37 5.27
N ALA A 52 -2.69 8.62 3.96
CA ALA A 52 -2.81 9.96 3.40
C ALA A 52 -4.19 10.57 3.70
N LEU A 53 -5.26 9.81 3.46
CA LEU A 53 -6.63 10.22 3.76
C LEU A 53 -6.81 10.49 5.26
N THR A 54 -6.29 9.62 6.14
CA THR A 54 -6.35 9.82 7.59
C THR A 54 -5.68 11.13 8.01
N ILE A 55 -4.49 11.45 7.50
CA ILE A 55 -3.78 12.69 7.84
C ILE A 55 -4.52 13.92 7.32
N ILE A 56 -5.04 13.86 6.09
CA ILE A 56 -5.81 14.97 5.49
C ILE A 56 -7.09 15.24 6.28
N LEU A 57 -7.77 14.18 6.75
CA LEU A 57 -9.02 14.31 7.51
C LEU A 57 -8.79 14.65 8.99
N SER A 58 -7.70 14.19 9.61
CA SER A 58 -7.47 14.38 11.05
C SER A 58 -7.22 15.84 11.42
N ILE A 59 -6.51 16.61 10.58
CA ILE A 59 -6.18 18.01 10.88
C ILE A 59 -7.43 18.92 10.91
N PRO A 60 -8.30 18.92 9.88
CA PRO A 60 -9.57 19.66 9.93
C PRO A 60 -10.46 19.20 11.08
N THR A 61 -10.56 17.88 11.30
CA THR A 61 -11.42 17.31 12.35
C THR A 61 -10.95 17.74 13.75
N MET A 62 -9.64 17.76 13.99
CA MET A 62 -9.06 18.23 15.25
C MET A 62 -9.37 19.72 15.50
N ILE A 63 -9.22 20.56 14.49
CA ILE A 63 -9.52 22.01 14.60
C ILE A 63 -11.02 22.22 14.83
N ALA A 64 -11.87 21.53 14.07
CA ALA A 64 -13.32 21.57 14.23
C ALA A 64 -13.76 21.07 15.61
N SER A 65 -13.12 20.03 16.14
CA SER A 65 -13.39 19.52 17.48
C SER A 65 -13.04 20.54 18.56
N LEU A 66 -11.90 21.24 18.45
CA LEU A 66 -11.51 22.26 19.43
C LEU A 66 -12.47 23.45 19.44
N TYR A 67 -12.83 23.97 18.26
CA TYR A 67 -13.76 25.11 18.15
C TYR A 67 -15.24 24.74 18.27
N GLY A 68 -15.58 23.45 18.17
CA GLY A 68 -16.92 22.92 18.44
C GLY A 68 -17.20 22.71 19.93
N MET A 69 -16.18 22.76 20.78
CA MET A 69 -16.36 22.79 22.23
C MET A 69 -16.88 24.17 22.63
N ASN A 70 -17.98 24.24 23.40
CA ASN A 70 -18.54 25.48 23.96
C ASN A 70 -17.64 26.07 25.07
N VAL A 71 -16.34 26.15 24.82
CA VAL A 71 -15.30 26.68 25.71
C VAL A 71 -14.84 28.01 25.13
N ALA A 72 -14.67 29.01 25.99
CA ALA A 72 -14.23 30.35 25.59
C ALA A 72 -12.77 30.31 25.09
N LEU A 73 -12.61 30.15 23.78
CA LEU A 73 -11.31 30.20 23.10
C LEU A 73 -10.92 31.65 22.80
N PRO A 74 -9.62 31.99 22.82
CA PRO A 74 -9.14 33.25 22.26
C PRO A 74 -9.61 33.34 20.80
N ILE A 75 -10.08 34.52 20.34
CA ILE A 75 -10.66 34.77 19.00
C ILE A 75 -12.18 34.43 18.89
N ALA A 76 -12.80 33.70 19.83
CA ALA A 76 -14.21 33.29 19.72
C ALA A 76 -15.26 34.45 19.73
N GLY A 77 -14.89 35.65 20.19
CA GLY A 77 -15.78 36.81 20.27
C GLY A 77 -15.81 37.70 19.02
N ASP A 78 -14.96 37.45 18.03
CA ASP A 78 -14.82 38.28 16.83
C ASP A 78 -15.75 37.79 15.70
N LYS A 79 -16.46 38.70 15.02
CA LYS A 79 -17.37 38.36 13.91
C LYS A 79 -16.67 37.65 12.75
N HIS A 80 -15.36 37.84 12.62
CA HIS A 80 -14.53 37.23 11.56
C HIS A 80 -13.81 35.94 11.98
N ALA A 81 -13.95 35.51 13.24
CA ALA A 81 -13.29 34.32 13.78
C ALA A 81 -13.56 33.05 12.98
N PHE A 82 -14.83 32.82 12.65
CA PHE A 82 -15.26 31.67 11.86
C PHE A 82 -14.60 31.64 10.48
N THR A 83 -14.58 32.77 9.77
CA THR A 83 -13.98 32.90 8.44
C THR A 83 -12.47 32.66 8.49
N PHE A 84 -11.79 33.13 9.54
CA PHE A 84 -10.35 32.93 9.71
C PHE A 84 -10.00 31.45 9.94
N ILE A 85 -10.76 30.76 10.81
CA ILE A 85 -10.57 29.33 11.10
C ILE A 85 -10.80 28.47 9.86
N VAL A 86 -11.88 28.72 9.12
CA VAL A 86 -12.19 27.99 7.89
C VAL A 86 -11.10 28.20 6.83
N THR A 87 -10.64 29.44 6.66
CA THR A 87 -9.55 29.76 5.72
C THR A 87 -8.25 29.06 6.13
N PHE A 88 -7.94 29.00 7.42
CA PHE A 88 -6.75 28.33 7.96
C PHE A 88 -6.80 26.81 7.77
N ILE A 89 -7.96 26.18 7.98
CA ILE A 89 -8.17 24.75 7.73
C ILE A 89 -7.98 24.43 6.24
N ILE A 90 -8.56 25.24 5.35
CA ILE A 90 -8.41 25.07 3.89
C ILE A 90 -6.93 25.21 3.50
N LEU A 91 -6.23 26.21 4.04
CA LEU A 91 -4.81 26.43 3.78
C LEU A 91 -3.97 25.22 4.23
N ILE A 92 -4.18 24.72 5.45
CA ILE A 92 -3.45 23.56 5.96
C ILE A 92 -3.74 22.30 5.15
N SER A 93 -5.01 22.08 4.81
CA SER A 93 -5.39 20.93 3.99
C SER A 93 -4.72 21.00 2.62
N PHE A 94 -4.67 22.18 2.00
CA PHE A 94 -3.99 22.42 0.72
C PHE A 94 -2.46 22.24 0.82
N VAL A 95 -1.83 22.75 1.88
CA VAL A 95 -0.39 22.57 2.13
C VAL A 95 -0.05 21.10 2.37
N SER A 96 -0.88 20.37 3.12
CA SER A 96 -0.71 18.94 3.36
C SER A 96 -0.80 18.15 2.04
N LEU A 97 -1.75 18.50 1.18
CA LEU A 97 -1.92 17.92 -0.15
C LEU A 97 -0.69 18.19 -1.05
N LEU A 98 -0.19 19.43 -1.08
CA LEU A 98 1.02 19.81 -1.82
C LEU A 98 2.27 19.10 -1.29
N PHE A 99 2.42 18.97 0.02
CA PHE A 99 3.52 18.24 0.64
C PHE A 99 3.52 16.76 0.24
N PHE A 100 2.33 16.14 0.24
CA PHE A 100 2.16 14.74 -0.16
C PHE A 100 2.49 14.51 -1.65
N GLN A 101 2.08 15.43 -2.53
CA GLN A 101 2.43 15.38 -3.95
C GLN A 101 3.93 15.59 -4.21
N ARG A 102 4.56 16.57 -3.54
CA ARG A 102 5.99 16.86 -3.69
C ARG A 102 6.87 15.70 -3.23
N LYS A 103 6.44 14.94 -2.23
CA LYS A 103 7.21 13.81 -1.68
C LYS A 103 7.01 12.50 -2.46
N LYS A 104 6.18 12.46 -3.51
CA LYS A 104 5.83 11.25 -4.30
C LYS A 104 5.39 10.06 -3.43
N TRP A 105 4.70 10.36 -2.32
CA TRP A 105 4.24 9.33 -1.38
C TRP A 105 2.96 8.63 -1.85
N LEU A 106 2.19 9.28 -2.71
CA LEU A 106 1.16 8.70 -3.59
C LEU A 106 1.78 8.35 -4.94
#